data_AF-A0A2S1LNK5-F1
#
_entry.id   AF-A0A2S1LNK5-F1
#
_cell.length_a   1.000
_cell.length_b   1.000
_cell.length_c   1.000
_cell.angle_alpha   90.00
_cell.angle_beta   90.00
_cell.angle_gamma   90.00
#
_symmetry.space_group_name_H-M   'P 1'
#
loop_
_entity.id
_entity.type
_entity.pdbx_description
1 polymer ?
#
loop_
_entity_poly.entity_id
_entity_poly.type
_entity_poly.pdbx_seq_one_letter_code
_entity_poly.pdbx_strand_id
1 'polypeptide(L)'
;MCFCHRNFPGSCYSGTDVYEWLPGGFFLLHRVKVTIGNVGTESTEIIGWNAKEQLFLVRSFDAFGNCEEYSMDLCSGFLSFRSTELRFRGAFSEDKQELSGIWEKDDGVGWYPQMEIRVIRR
;
A
#
# COMPACT_ATOMS: atom_id res chain seq x y z
N MET A 1 -8.51 11.45 11.77
CA MET A 1 -7.69 11.96 12.89
C MET A 1 -6.25 12.00 12.42
N CYS A 2 -5.55 13.11 12.63
CA CYS A 2 -4.15 13.29 12.23
C CYS A 2 -3.23 12.54 13.20
N PHE A 3 -2.25 11.80 12.67
CA PHE A 3 -1.15 11.24 13.46
C PHE A 3 0.16 11.89 13.01
N CYS A 4 0.97 12.28 13.99
CA CYS A 4 2.27 12.91 13.81
C CYS A 4 3.31 12.01 14.47
N HIS A 5 4.20 11.40 13.69
CA HIS A 5 5.40 10.77 14.23
C HIS A 5 6.66 11.03 13.40
N ARG A 6 7.77 11.10 14.14
CA ARG A 6 9.10 11.51 13.69
C ARG A 6 9.77 10.38 12.92
N ASN A 7 10.16 10.63 11.68
CA ASN A 7 11.47 10.25 11.19
C ASN A 7 12.05 11.44 10.41
N PHE A 8 13.35 11.70 10.61
CA PHE A 8 14.04 12.84 10.02
C PHE A 8 14.07 12.75 8.48
N PRO A 9 13.75 13.82 7.72
CA PRO A 9 13.05 15.05 8.09
C PRO A 9 11.57 15.02 7.66
N GLY A 10 10.66 15.01 8.64
CA GLY A 10 9.63 16.05 8.79
C GLY A 10 8.39 16.04 7.88
N SER A 11 8.26 15.15 6.91
CA SER A 11 7.04 15.11 6.10
C SER A 11 5.91 14.37 6.83
N CYS A 12 4.83 15.10 7.14
CA CYS A 12 3.58 14.47 7.56
C CYS A 12 2.93 13.81 6.33
N TYR A 13 2.49 12.57 6.50
CA TYR A 13 1.76 11.81 5.48
C TYR A 13 0.30 11.76 5.92
N SER A 14 -0.60 12.17 5.05
CA SER A 14 -2.03 11.98 5.27
C SER A 14 -2.69 11.55 3.97
N GLY A 15 -3.57 10.58 4.04
CA GLY A 15 -4.25 10.11 2.84
C GLY A 15 -5.54 9.38 3.11
N THR A 16 -6.13 8.88 2.04
CA THR A 16 -7.32 8.05 2.07
C THR A 16 -7.17 6.96 1.02
N ASP A 17 -7.54 5.76 1.44
CA ASP A 17 -7.61 4.55 0.63
C ASP A 17 -9.08 4.16 0.51
N VAL A 18 -9.58 4.05 -0.72
CA VAL A 18 -10.98 3.67 -1.01
C VAL A 18 -10.97 2.38 -1.81
N TYR A 19 -11.70 1.37 -1.32
CA TYR A 19 -11.82 0.07 -1.96
C TYR A 19 -13.26 -0.17 -2.44
N GLU A 20 -13.39 -0.65 -3.67
CA GLU A 20 -14.67 -0.94 -4.32
C GLU A 20 -14.56 -2.25 -5.10
N TRP A 21 -15.56 -3.12 -5.03
CA TRP A 21 -15.63 -4.29 -5.91
C TRP A 21 -16.04 -3.88 -7.32
N LEU A 22 -15.28 -4.29 -8.33
CA LEU A 22 -15.70 -4.18 -9.72
C LEU A 22 -16.85 -5.18 -10.00
N PRO A 23 -17.65 -4.93 -11.06
CA PRO A 23 -18.70 -5.87 -11.47
C PRO A 23 -18.18 -7.31 -11.59
N GLY A 24 -18.93 -8.24 -11.01
CA GLY A 24 -18.56 -9.66 -10.94
C GLY A 24 -17.80 -10.06 -9.67
N GLY A 25 -17.28 -9.12 -8.87
CA GLY A 25 -16.70 -9.43 -7.56
C GLY A 25 -15.36 -10.16 -7.58
N PHE A 26 -14.67 -10.17 -8.73
CA PHE A 26 -13.35 -10.81 -8.89
C PHE A 26 -12.18 -9.84 -8.72
N PHE A 27 -12.42 -8.54 -8.93
CA PHE A 27 -11.41 -7.51 -8.88
C PHE A 27 -11.82 -6.41 -7.90
N LEU A 28 -10.86 -5.93 -7.12
CA LEU A 28 -10.99 -4.74 -6.29
C LEU A 28 -10.38 -3.55 -7.02
N LEU A 29 -11.14 -2.47 -7.09
CA LEU A 29 -10.65 -1.15 -7.42
C LEU A 29 -10.21 -0.47 -6.13
N HIS A 30 -8.96 -0.07 -6.08
CA HIS A 30 -8.36 0.65 -4.97
C HIS A 30 -7.95 2.05 -5.45
N ARG A 31 -8.39 3.09 -4.75
CA ARG A 31 -8.04 4.49 -5.05
C ARG A 31 -7.32 5.08 -3.86
N VAL A 32 -6.13 5.60 -4.12
CA VAL A 32 -5.26 6.21 -3.12
C VAL A 32 -5.16 7.70 -3.39
N LYS A 33 -5.29 8.49 -2.33
CA LYS A 33 -4.94 9.92 -2.36
C LYS A 33 -4.10 10.23 -1.14
N VAL A 34 -2.84 10.58 -1.33
CA VAL A 34 -1.89 10.84 -0.25
C VAL A 34 -1.26 12.21 -0.44
N THR A 35 -1.05 12.92 0.66
CA THR A 35 -0.26 14.15 0.72
C THR A 35 0.99 13.89 1.55
N ILE A 36 2.15 14.20 0.98
CA ILE A 36 3.48 14.09 1.58
C ILE A 36 4.04 15.49 1.72
N GLY A 37 4.03 16.05 2.93
CA GLY A 37 4.36 17.46 3.13
C GLY A 37 3.37 18.36 2.38
N ASN A 38 3.83 19.05 1.32
CA ASN A 38 2.98 19.89 0.46
C ASN A 38 2.69 19.26 -0.92
N VAL A 39 3.14 18.04 -1.16
CA VAL A 39 2.97 17.35 -2.45
C VAL A 39 1.84 16.34 -2.31
N GLY A 40 0.76 16.55 -3.06
CA GLY A 40 -0.29 15.57 -3.23
C GLY A 40 0.02 14.60 -4.37
N THR A 41 -0.29 13.32 -4.18
CA THR A 41 -0.27 12.30 -5.23
C THR A 41 -1.51 11.43 -5.13
N GLU A 42 -1.93 10.88 -6.27
CA GLU A 42 -3.08 9.99 -6.39
C GLU A 42 -2.69 8.78 -7.24
N SER A 43 -3.23 7.61 -6.90
CA SER A 43 -3.11 6.40 -7.72
C SER A 43 -4.41 5.63 -7.78
N THR A 44 -4.58 4.88 -8.86
CA THR A 44 -5.64 3.88 -9.02
C THR A 44 -5.02 2.53 -9.24
N GLU A 45 -5.51 1.55 -8.51
CA GLU A 45 -5.03 0.18 -8.49
C GLU A 45 -6.17 -0.79 -8.78
N ILE A 46 -5.91 -1.78 -9.63
CA ILE A 46 -6.81 -2.93 -9.83
C ILE A 46 -6.12 -4.15 -9.25
N ILE A 47 -6.78 -4.80 -8.29
CA ILE A 47 -6.26 -5.93 -7.53
C ILE A 47 -7.10 -7.16 -7.87
N GLY A 48 -6.45 -8.29 -8.21
CA GLY A 48 -7.12 -9.55 -8.51
C GLY A 48 -6.36 -10.76 -7.98
N TRP A 49 -7.06 -11.85 -7.69
CA TRP A 49 -6.44 -13.10 -7.23
C TRP A 49 -5.89 -13.92 -8.40
N ASN A 50 -4.61 -14.28 -8.34
CA ASN A 50 -3.98 -15.24 -9.24
C ASN A 50 -3.95 -16.64 -8.60
N ALA A 51 -4.89 -17.49 -8.98
CA ALA A 51 -5.01 -18.84 -8.45
C ALA A 51 -3.81 -19.75 -8.77
N LYS A 52 -3.06 -19.49 -9.84
CA LYS A 52 -1.88 -20.29 -10.20
C LYS A 52 -0.71 -20.02 -9.24
N GLU A 53 -0.52 -18.75 -8.89
CA GLU A 53 0.61 -18.30 -8.07
C GLU A 53 0.25 -18.15 -6.59
N GLN A 54 -1.04 -18.26 -6.25
CA GLN A 54 -1.58 -18.09 -4.90
C GLN A 54 -1.22 -16.71 -4.30
N LEU A 55 -1.30 -15.68 -5.13
CA LEU A 55 -0.98 -14.29 -4.79
C LEU A 55 -2.02 -13.36 -5.39
N PHE A 56 -2.15 -12.16 -4.83
CA PHE A 56 -2.86 -11.06 -5.49
C PHE A 56 -1.93 -10.37 -6.47
N LEU A 57 -2.41 -10.11 -7.68
CA LEU A 57 -1.75 -9.26 -8.66
C LEU A 57 -2.38 -7.87 -8.60
N VAL A 58 -1.54 -6.85 -8.70
CA VAL A 58 -1.95 -5.45 -8.70
C VAL A 58 -1.39 -4.73 -9.90
N ARG A 59 -2.25 -3.96 -10.56
CA ARG A 59 -1.86 -3.00 -11.58
C ARG A 59 -2.14 -1.59 -11.05
N SER A 60 -1.09 -0.78 -10.90
CA SER A 60 -1.18 0.60 -10.42
C SER A 60 -0.97 1.61 -11.54
N PHE A 61 -1.70 2.72 -11.49
CA PHE A 61 -1.63 3.87 -12.38
C PHE A 61 -1.57 5.13 -11.52
N ASP A 62 -0.51 5.94 -11.65
CA ASP A 62 -0.32 7.13 -10.82
C ASP A 62 -0.60 8.46 -11.55
N ALA A 63 -0.63 9.55 -10.80
CA ALA A 63 -0.85 10.90 -11.31
C ALA A 63 0.26 11.42 -12.26
N PHE A 64 1.37 10.71 -12.39
CA PHE A 64 2.51 11.06 -13.24
C PHE A 64 2.54 10.25 -14.55
N GLY A 65 1.56 9.35 -14.75
CA GLY A 65 1.45 8.49 -15.92
C GLY A 65 2.27 7.20 -15.84
N ASN A 66 2.84 6.88 -14.67
CA ASN A 66 3.53 5.61 -14.47
C ASN A 66 2.54 4.46 -14.34
N CYS A 67 2.95 3.29 -14.80
CA CYS A 67 2.18 2.05 -14.73
C CYS A 67 3.03 0.96 -14.10
N GLU A 68 2.65 0.46 -12.93
CA GLU A 68 3.45 -0.50 -12.15
C GLU A 68 2.67 -1.78 -11.84
N GLU A 69 3.39 -2.91 -11.81
CA GLU A 69 2.84 -4.22 -11.47
C GLU A 69 3.59 -4.76 -10.27
N TYR A 70 2.84 -5.32 -9.34
CA TYR A 70 3.41 -5.98 -8.19
C TYR A 70 2.45 -7.04 -7.67
N SER A 71 3.00 -7.95 -6.88
CA SER A 71 2.23 -8.99 -6.20
C SER A 71 2.11 -8.69 -4.72
N MET A 72 0.98 -9.09 -4.15
CA MET A 72 0.73 -9.07 -2.72
C MET A 72 0.41 -10.48 -2.24
N ASP A 73 1.03 -10.85 -1.13
CA ASP A 73 0.71 -12.06 -0.40
C ASP A 73 -0.10 -11.71 0.85
N LEU A 74 -1.19 -12.44 1.07
CA LEU A 74 -1.99 -12.38 2.27
C LEU A 74 -1.95 -13.75 2.97
N CYS A 75 -0.82 -14.02 3.63
CA CYS A 75 -0.62 -15.25 4.40
C CYS A 75 -0.77 -14.97 5.90
N SER A 76 -1.61 -15.77 6.58
CA SER A 76 -1.70 -15.83 8.04
C SER A 76 -1.88 -14.47 8.76
N GLY A 77 -2.64 -13.55 8.15
CA GLY A 77 -2.92 -12.22 8.73
C GLY A 77 -1.87 -11.15 8.41
N PHE A 78 -0.81 -11.50 7.68
CA PHE A 78 0.19 -10.56 7.19
C PHE A 78 -0.06 -10.21 5.73
N LEU A 79 -0.06 -8.92 5.44
CA LEU A 79 -0.01 -8.38 4.09
C LEU A 79 1.45 -8.11 3.75
N SER A 80 1.94 -8.72 2.68
CA SER A 80 3.25 -8.35 2.13
C SER A 80 3.14 -7.93 0.68
N PHE A 81 3.88 -6.88 0.34
CA PHE A 81 4.06 -6.40 -1.03
C PHE A 81 5.51 -6.62 -1.41
N ARG A 82 5.76 -6.97 -2.68
CA ARG A 82 7.11 -6.89 -3.24
C ARG A 82 7.08 -6.35 -4.67
N SER A 83 7.95 -5.40 -4.92
CA SER A 83 8.42 -5.01 -6.25
C SER A 83 9.96 -5.09 -6.27
N THR A 84 10.58 -4.62 -7.35
CA THR A 84 12.04 -4.58 -7.48
C THR A 84 12.71 -3.69 -6.44
N GLU A 85 12.09 -2.55 -6.10
CA GLU A 85 12.71 -1.53 -5.23
C GLU A 85 11.97 -1.31 -3.91
N LEU A 86 10.74 -1.81 -3.79
CA LEU A 86 9.89 -1.57 -2.62
C LEU A 86 9.37 -2.90 -2.07
N ARG A 87 9.29 -2.98 -0.74
CA ARG A 87 8.56 -4.04 -0.06
C ARG A 87 7.76 -3.48 1.09
N PHE A 88 6.60 -4.07 1.33
CA PHE A 88 5.78 -3.79 2.49
C PHE A 88 5.67 -5.05 3.34
N ARG A 89 5.64 -4.86 4.65
CA ARG A 89 5.16 -5.89 5.58
C ARG A 89 4.24 -5.22 6.59
N GLY A 90 3.00 -5.68 6.64
CA GLY A 90 2.02 -5.24 7.60
C GLY A 90 1.11 -6.35 8.09
N ALA A 91 0.31 -6.03 9.08
CA ALA A 91 -0.67 -6.94 9.67
C ALA A 91 -1.97 -6.19 9.95
N PHE A 92 -3.08 -6.92 9.85
CA PHE A 92 -4.36 -6.41 10.32
C PHE A 92 -4.47 -6.61 11.83
N SER A 93 -5.10 -5.66 12.52
CA SER A 93 -5.58 -5.87 13.89
C SER A 93 -6.59 -7.01 13.95
N GLU A 94 -6.76 -7.63 15.13
CA GLU A 94 -7.70 -8.75 15.32
C GLU A 94 -9.14 -8.38 14.91
N ASP A 95 -9.56 -7.15 15.19
CA ASP A 95 -10.88 -6.60 14.83
C ASP A 95 -10.98 -6.11 13.37
N LYS A 96 -9.87 -6.19 12.61
CA LYS A 96 -9.73 -5.77 11.22
C LYS A 96 -10.11 -4.30 10.98
N GLN A 97 -10.03 -3.46 12.02
CA GLN A 97 -10.25 -2.01 11.91
C GLN A 97 -8.97 -1.25 11.56
N GLU A 98 -7.82 -1.89 11.72
CA GLU A 98 -6.52 -1.29 11.47
C GLU A 98 -5.64 -2.20 10.61
N LEU A 99 -4.90 -1.59 9.68
CA LEU A 99 -3.74 -2.17 9.04
C LEU A 99 -2.53 -1.31 9.43
N SER A 100 -1.48 -1.93 9.94
CA SER A 100 -0.22 -1.25 10.22
C SER A 100 0.96 -2.02 9.63
N GLY A 101 2.04 -1.33 9.33
CA GLY A 101 3.23 -1.97 8.75
C GLY A 101 4.30 -1.00 8.31
N ILE A 102 5.37 -1.56 7.76
CA ILE A 102 6.55 -0.82 7.32
C ILE A 102 6.78 -1.07 5.83
N TRP A 103 6.94 0.03 5.10
CA TRP A 103 7.54 0.08 3.79
C TRP A 103 9.05 0.20 3.92
N GLU A 104 9.75 -0.68 3.22
CA GLU A 104 11.20 -0.64 3.06
C GLU A 104 11.53 -0.42 1.58
N LYS A 105 12.62 0.31 1.34
CA LYS A 105 13.15 0.54 0.00
C LYS A 105 14.54 -0.06 -0.12
N ASP A 106 14.84 -0.60 -1.29
CA ASP A 106 16.18 -1.03 -1.66
C ASP A 106 16.97 0.16 -2.24
N ASP A 107 18.16 0.45 -1.71
CA ASP A 107 19.10 1.45 -2.26
C ASP A 107 20.19 0.83 -3.16
N GLY A 108 20.09 -0.46 -3.46
CA GLY A 108 21.08 -1.24 -4.20
C GLY A 108 22.20 -1.82 -3.32
N VAL A 109 22.27 -1.44 -2.04
CA VAL A 109 23.16 -2.04 -1.03
C VAL A 109 22.35 -2.88 -0.04
N GLY A 110 21.13 -2.45 0.27
CA GLY A 110 20.18 -3.23 1.05
C GLY A 110 18.86 -2.52 1.31
N TRP A 111 18.02 -3.19 2.10
CA TRP A 111 16.70 -2.70 2.46
C TRP A 111 16.78 -1.78 3.68
N TYR A 112 16.18 -0.59 3.60
CA TYR A 112 16.04 0.32 4.72
C TYR A 112 14.57 0.71 4.94
N PRO A 113 14.13 0.91 6.20
CA PRO A 113 12.79 1.41 6.50
C PRO A 113 12.60 2.80 5.89
N GLN A 114 11.65 2.92 4.96
CA GLN A 114 11.30 4.18 4.33
C GLN A 114 10.11 4.84 5.03
N MET A 115 9.08 4.06 5.38
CA MET A 115 7.84 4.60 5.92
C MET A 115 7.12 3.58 6.80
N GLU A 116 6.59 4.03 7.93
CA GLU A 116 5.64 3.26 8.74
C GLU A 116 4.24 3.79 8.46
N ILE A 117 3.26 2.90 8.30
CA ILE A 117 1.87 3.27 8.06
C ILE A 117 0.96 2.71 9.13
N ARG A 118 -0.15 3.44 9.33
CA ARG A 118 -1.29 3.01 10.11
C ARG A 118 -2.55 3.50 9.41
N VAL A 119 -3.32 2.57 8.88
CA VAL A 119 -4.59 2.82 8.18
C VAL A 119 -5.72 2.36 9.09
N ILE A 120 -6.69 3.24 9.33
CA ILE A 120 -7.85 2.96 10.17
C ILE A 120 -9.09 3.04 9.30
N ARG A 121 -9.91 1.98 9.35
CA ARG A 121 -11.21 1.93 8.71
C ARG A 121 -12.11 3.02 9.29
N ARG A 122 -12.75 3.80 8.41
CA ARG A 122 -13.77 4.78 8.79
C ARG A 122 -15.17 4.30 8.49
#